data_AF-A0A351KFF4-F1
#
_entry.id   AF-A0A351KFF4-F1
#
_cell.length_a   1.000
_cell.length_b   1.000
_cell.length_c   1.000
_cell.angle_alpha   90.00
_cell.angle_beta   90.00
_cell.angle_gamma   90.00
#
_symmetry.space_group_name_H-M   'P 1'
#
loop_
_entity.id
_entity.type
_entity.pdbx_description
1 polymer ?
#
loop_
_entity_poly.entity_id
_entity_poly.type
_entity_poly.pdbx_seq_one_letter_code
_entity_poly.pdbx_strand_id
1 'polypeptide(L)'
;KIFHWVYKKDWTIKLPKGVPPSVFNSFAALIPSAIVMLIFFIIRILFEFTPYENAFDFVYKVLQAPLMAVGDSLGAEIIYVLLSSVFWFFGINGPSVTNTVYSPMHMSLSVENVKAFQQGLSLPHIYTQQFVDMFETFGG
;
A
#
# COMPACT_ATOMS: atom_id res chain seq x y z
N LYS A 1 -6.02 -9.14 -11.34
CA LYS A 1 -6.95 -10.30 -11.43
C LYS A 1 -8.01 -10.13 -12.52
N ILE A 2 -8.77 -9.02 -12.54
CA ILE A 2 -9.83 -8.77 -13.54
C ILE A 2 -9.29 -8.81 -14.98
N PHE A 3 -8.20 -8.07 -15.25
CA PHE A 3 -7.53 -8.09 -16.56
C PHE A 3 -7.27 -9.51 -17.08
N HIS A 4 -6.63 -10.34 -16.25
CA HIS A 4 -6.28 -11.73 -16.59
C HIS A 4 -7.52 -12.59 -16.84
N TRP A 5 -8.60 -12.38 -16.08
CA TRP A 5 -9.85 -13.09 -16.28
C TRP A 5 -10.48 -12.76 -17.64
N VAL A 6 -10.53 -11.48 -18.00
CA VAL A 6 -11.02 -11.03 -19.32
C VAL A 6 -10.15 -11.57 -20.45
N TYR A 7 -8.83 -11.50 -20.28
CA TYR A 7 -7.87 -12.00 -21.27
C TYR A 7 -8.02 -13.52 -21.49
N LYS A 8 -8.19 -14.30 -20.41
CA LYS A 8 -8.45 -15.75 -20.48
C LYS A 8 -9.77 -16.11 -21.18
N LYS A 9 -10.73 -15.19 -21.23
CA LYS A 9 -12.01 -15.36 -21.94
C LYS A 9 -11.90 -15.04 -23.43
N ASP A 10 -10.70 -14.73 -23.92
CA ASP A 10 -10.42 -14.34 -25.31
C ASP A 10 -11.22 -13.11 -25.76
N TRP A 11 -11.56 -12.23 -24.80
CA TRP A 11 -12.17 -10.93 -25.07
C TRP A 11 -11.10 -9.92 -25.47
N THR A 12 -10.50 -10.17 -26.62
CA THR A 12 -9.37 -9.41 -27.17
C THR A 12 -9.67 -8.97 -28.60
N ILE A 13 -8.99 -7.93 -29.06
CA ILE A 13 -9.07 -7.52 -30.46
C ILE A 13 -8.17 -8.43 -31.28
N LYS A 14 -8.77 -9.19 -32.20
CA LYS A 14 -8.04 -10.11 -33.09
C LYS A 14 -7.58 -9.37 -34.34
N LEU A 15 -6.31 -9.53 -34.69
CA LEU A 15 -5.70 -8.93 -35.88
C LEU A 15 -5.32 -9.99 -36.92
N PRO A 16 -5.19 -9.62 -38.21
CA PRO A 16 -4.80 -10.54 -39.28
C PRO A 16 -3.39 -11.13 -39.11
N LYS A 17 -3.12 -12.25 -39.78
CA LYS A 17 -1.86 -13.03 -39.68
C LYS A 17 -0.59 -12.33 -40.20
N GLY A 18 -0.65 -11.07 -40.62
CA GLY A 18 0.50 -10.27 -41.06
C GLY A 18 0.99 -9.24 -40.05
N VAL A 19 0.33 -9.10 -38.90
CA VAL A 19 0.63 -8.05 -37.93
C VAL A 19 1.74 -8.51 -36.97
N PRO A 20 2.79 -7.70 -36.73
CA PRO A 20 3.84 -8.02 -35.78
C PRO A 20 3.32 -8.30 -34.35
N PRO A 21 3.95 -9.21 -33.60
CA PRO A 21 3.49 -9.61 -32.26
C PRO A 21 3.33 -8.45 -31.28
N SER A 22 4.23 -7.46 -31.30
CA SER A 22 4.16 -6.29 -30.41
C SER A 22 2.88 -5.48 -30.62
N VAL A 23 2.44 -5.32 -31.87
CA VAL A 23 1.21 -4.59 -32.21
C VAL A 23 -0.01 -5.41 -31.80
N PHE A 24 -0.01 -6.72 -32.07
CA PHE A 24 -1.07 -7.61 -31.61
C PHE A 24 -1.28 -7.51 -30.08
N ASN A 25 -0.20 -7.56 -29.31
CA ASN A 25 -0.28 -7.51 -27.84
C ASN A 25 -0.91 -6.20 -27.33
N SER A 26 -0.57 -5.05 -27.93
CA SER A 26 -1.16 -3.77 -27.55
C SER A 26 -2.68 -3.72 -27.79
N PHE A 27 -3.15 -4.21 -28.95
CA PHE A 27 -4.58 -4.25 -29.27
C PHE A 27 -5.34 -5.31 -28.47
N ALA A 28 -4.71 -6.47 -28.23
CA ALA A 28 -5.30 -7.53 -27.42
C ALA A 28 -5.57 -7.07 -25.97
N ALA A 29 -4.71 -6.19 -25.43
CA ALA A 29 -4.85 -5.63 -24.08
C ALA A 29 -5.90 -4.51 -23.97
N LEU A 30 -6.41 -3.97 -25.08
CA LEU A 30 -7.28 -2.79 -25.07
C LEU A 30 -8.63 -3.05 -24.39
N ILE A 31 -9.34 -4.11 -24.80
CA ILE A 31 -10.63 -4.49 -24.21
C ILE A 31 -10.48 -4.90 -22.73
N PRO A 32 -9.51 -5.76 -22.34
CA PRO A 32 -9.25 -6.06 -20.94
C PRO A 32 -8.98 -4.81 -20.09
N SER A 33 -8.18 -3.87 -20.60
CA SER A 33 -7.89 -2.60 -19.90
C SER A 33 -9.14 -1.73 -19.76
N ALA A 34 -9.93 -1.59 -20.81
CA ALA A 34 -11.17 -0.80 -20.80
C ALA A 34 -12.18 -1.33 -19.77
N ILE A 35 -12.34 -2.66 -19.68
CA ILE A 35 -13.22 -3.27 -18.67
C ILE A 35 -12.72 -3.01 -17.26
N VAL A 36 -11.41 -3.13 -17.02
CA VAL A 36 -10.82 -2.80 -15.71
C VAL A 36 -11.09 -1.34 -15.36
N MET A 37 -10.82 -0.41 -16.29
CA MET A 37 -11.07 1.02 -16.07
C MET A 37 -12.54 1.30 -15.78
N LEU A 38 -13.46 0.72 -16.54
CA LEU A 38 -14.90 0.91 -16.33
C LEU A 38 -15.34 0.41 -14.95
N ILE A 39 -14.88 -0.76 -14.52
CA ILE A 39 -15.21 -1.32 -13.21
C ILE A 39 -14.70 -0.39 -12.09
N PHE A 40 -13.44 0.04 -12.14
CA PHE A 40 -12.88 0.91 -11.11
C PHE A 40 -13.47 2.33 -11.16
N PHE A 41 -13.89 2.81 -12.33
CA PHE A 41 -14.61 4.07 -12.47
C PHE A 41 -16.00 4.00 -11.79
N ILE A 42 -16.74 2.91 -12.00
CA ILE A 42 -18.01 2.68 -11.31
C ILE A 42 -17.78 2.58 -9.79
N ILE A 43 -16.77 1.83 -9.35
CA ILE A 43 -16.41 1.75 -7.92
C ILE A 43 -16.13 3.14 -7.35
N ARG A 44 -15.37 3.98 -8.06
CA ARG A 44 -15.07 5.36 -7.66
C ARG A 44 -16.35 6.20 -7.53
N ILE A 45 -17.28 6.12 -8.48
CA ILE A 45 -18.58 6.79 -8.39
C ILE A 45 -19.38 6.27 -7.18
N LEU A 46 -19.38 4.96 -6.93
CA LEU A 46 -20.07 4.39 -5.77
C LEU A 46 -19.51 4.92 -4.45
N PHE A 47 -18.20 5.11 -4.35
CA PHE A 47 -17.57 5.71 -3.18
C PHE A 47 -17.97 7.17 -2.94
N GLU A 48 -18.27 7.95 -3.99
CA GLU A 48 -18.77 9.33 -3.83
C GLU A 48 -20.11 9.39 -3.09
N PHE A 49 -20.90 8.31 -3.11
CA PHE A 49 -22.15 8.20 -2.36
C PHE A 49 -21.97 7.65 -0.93
N THR A 50 -20.73 7.46 -0.48
CA THR A 50 -20.41 6.98 0.87
C THR A 50 -19.77 8.09 1.71
N PRO A 51 -19.78 8.01 3.05
CA PRO A 51 -19.08 8.95 3.94
C PRO A 51 -17.55 8.97 3.78
N TYR A 52 -17.02 8.08 2.95
CA TYR A 52 -15.59 7.97 2.65
C TYR A 52 -15.21 8.76 1.41
N GLU A 53 -16.16 9.12 0.53
CA GLU A 53 -15.99 9.86 -0.73
C GLU A 53 -15.12 9.18 -1.80
N ASN A 54 -14.04 8.50 -1.42
CA ASN A 54 -13.18 7.74 -2.30
C ASN A 54 -12.63 6.48 -1.60
N ALA A 55 -12.09 5.56 -2.40
CA ALA A 55 -11.57 4.28 -1.91
C ALA A 55 -10.34 4.42 -1.00
N PHE A 56 -9.52 5.46 -1.21
CA PHE A 56 -8.32 5.70 -0.41
C PHE A 56 -8.71 6.08 1.02
N ASP A 57 -9.62 7.04 1.16
CA ASP A 57 -10.13 7.48 2.46
C ASP A 57 -10.93 6.39 3.18
N PHE A 58 -11.61 5.51 2.43
CA PHE A 58 -12.22 4.31 3.01
C PHE A 58 -11.18 3.39 3.65
N VAL A 59 -10.13 3.02 2.90
CA VAL A 59 -9.05 2.17 3.41
C VAL A 59 -8.36 2.86 4.59
N TYR A 60 -8.12 4.17 4.49
CA TYR A 60 -7.54 4.94 5.57
C TYR A 60 -8.39 4.87 6.83
N LYS A 61 -9.68 5.24 6.77
CA LYS A 61 -10.55 5.32 7.95
C LYS A 61 -10.88 3.96 8.56
N VAL A 62 -11.10 2.94 7.74
CA VAL A 62 -11.57 1.62 8.20
C VAL A 62 -10.43 0.69 8.59
N LEU A 63 -9.29 0.78 7.91
CA LEU A 63 -8.16 -0.13 8.13
C LEU A 63 -6.96 0.59 8.73
N GLN A 64 -6.48 1.67 8.09
CA GLN A 64 -5.23 2.31 8.50
C GLN A 64 -5.35 3.01 9.85
N ALA A 65 -6.36 3.85 10.07
CA ALA A 65 -6.51 4.63 11.30
C ALA A 65 -6.65 3.76 12.57
N PRO A 66 -7.45 2.68 12.59
CA PRO A 66 -7.47 1.76 13.73
C PRO A 66 -6.13 1.05 13.95
N LEU A 67 -5.43 0.65 12.87
CA LEU A 67 -4.12 0.03 12.97
C LEU A 67 -3.07 1.02 13.51
N MET A 68 -3.09 2.27 13.07
CA MET A 68 -2.20 3.33 13.56
C MET A 68 -2.45 3.65 15.03
N ALA A 69 -3.70 3.68 15.49
CA ALA A 69 -4.02 3.89 16.91
C ALA A 69 -3.45 2.77 17.81
N VAL A 70 -3.23 1.56 17.27
CA VAL A 70 -2.54 0.48 17.97
C VAL A 70 -1.02 0.58 17.78
N GLY A 71 -0.57 0.97 16.59
CA GLY A 71 0.84 1.08 16.19
C GLY A 71 1.62 2.20 16.88
N ASP A 72 0.97 3.31 17.25
CA ASP A 72 1.59 4.41 17.99
C ASP A 72 1.65 4.10 19.50
N SER A 73 2.28 2.99 19.86
CA SER A 73 2.44 2.59 21.25
C SER A 73 3.74 1.81 21.47
N LEU A 74 4.32 1.94 22.67
CA LEU A 74 5.51 1.18 23.05
C LEU A 74 5.30 -0.34 22.90
N GLY A 75 4.10 -0.84 23.20
CA GLY A 75 3.79 -2.26 23.08
C GLY A 75 3.82 -2.76 21.64
N ALA A 76 3.29 -1.97 20.70
CA ALA A 76 3.36 -2.29 19.28
C ALA A 76 4.81 -2.28 18.76
N GLU A 77 5.62 -1.31 19.20
CA GLU A 77 7.02 -1.22 18.81
C GLU A 77 7.84 -2.40 19.36
N ILE A 78 7.62 -2.80 20.62
CA ILE A 78 8.25 -4.00 21.20
C ILE A 78 7.89 -5.25 20.37
N ILE A 79 6.63 -5.40 19.96
CA ILE A 79 6.20 -6.54 19.13
C ILE A 79 6.90 -6.48 17.76
N TYR A 80 6.99 -5.30 17.13
CA TYR A 80 7.70 -5.11 15.87
C TYR A 80 9.16 -5.56 15.98
N VAL A 81 9.92 -5.06 16.95
CA VAL A 81 11.33 -5.39 17.15
C VAL A 81 11.52 -6.87 17.48
N LEU A 82 10.67 -7.46 18.32
CA LEU A 82 10.73 -8.88 18.66
C LEU A 82 10.47 -9.77 17.44
N LEU A 83 9.43 -9.49 16.65
CA LEU A 83 9.15 -10.25 15.44
C LEU A 83 10.28 -10.12 14.42
N SER A 84 10.79 -8.91 14.22
CA SER A 84 11.92 -8.63 13.34
C SER A 84 13.16 -9.44 13.77
N SER A 85 13.47 -9.44 15.07
CA SER A 85 14.60 -10.17 15.64
C SER A 85 14.43 -11.69 15.52
N VAL A 86 13.22 -12.22 15.72
CA VAL A 86 12.91 -13.64 15.54
C VAL A 86 13.11 -14.06 14.09
N PHE A 87 12.67 -13.27 13.12
CA PHE A 87 12.92 -13.57 11.71
C PHE A 87 14.41 -13.55 11.38
N TRP A 88 15.14 -12.57 11.88
CA TRP A 88 16.60 -12.49 11.74
C TRP A 88 17.32 -13.70 12.36
N PHE A 89 16.86 -14.18 13.51
CA PHE A 89 17.38 -15.39 14.15
C PHE A 89 17.29 -16.62 13.23
N PHE A 90 16.26 -16.70 12.38
CA PHE A 90 16.11 -17.75 11.38
C PHE A 90 16.73 -17.41 10.01
N GLY A 91 17.50 -16.31 9.90
CA GLY A 91 18.15 -15.88 8.66
C GLY A 91 17.20 -15.22 7.65
N ILE A 92 16.00 -14.83 8.06
CA ILE A 92 15.05 -14.06 7.26
C ILE A 92 15.25 -12.58 7.58
N ASN A 93 15.27 -11.72 6.56
CA ASN A 93 15.35 -10.27 6.80
C ASN A 93 14.08 -9.80 7.54
N GLY A 94 14.21 -9.57 8.85
CA GLY A 94 13.12 -9.23 9.74
C GLY A 94 12.34 -8.00 9.29
N PRO A 95 12.99 -6.83 9.10
CA PRO A 95 12.35 -5.63 8.61
C PRO A 95 11.63 -5.84 7.28
N SER A 96 12.16 -6.64 6.35
CA SER A 96 11.48 -6.89 5.07
C SER A 96 10.14 -7.60 5.23
N VAL A 97 9.97 -8.41 6.28
CA VAL A 97 8.68 -9.06 6.59
C VAL A 97 7.81 -8.14 7.43
N THR A 98 8.32 -7.61 8.53
CA THR A 98 7.54 -6.80 9.47
C THR A 98 7.09 -5.47 8.85
N ASN A 99 7.91 -4.82 8.02
CA ASN A 99 7.56 -3.55 7.38
C ASN A 99 6.40 -3.65 6.38
N THR A 100 6.04 -4.85 5.91
CA THR A 100 4.81 -5.02 5.11
C THR A 100 3.55 -4.63 5.88
N VAL A 101 3.62 -4.69 7.21
CA VAL A 101 2.53 -4.30 8.13
C VAL A 101 2.82 -2.96 8.78
N TYR A 102 4.05 -2.73 9.27
CA TYR A 102 4.38 -1.58 10.12
C TYR A 102 4.78 -0.31 9.37
N SER A 103 5.39 -0.40 8.17
CA SER A 103 5.88 0.78 7.45
C SER A 103 4.80 1.81 7.12
N PRO A 104 3.57 1.44 6.71
CA PRO A 104 2.50 2.43 6.52
C PRO A 104 2.15 3.21 7.79
N MET A 105 2.28 2.58 8.97
CA MET A 105 2.01 3.23 10.26
C MET A 105 3.14 4.20 10.60
N HIS A 106 4.38 3.72 10.65
CA HIS A 106 5.56 4.54 10.97
C HIS A 106 5.72 5.73 10.01
N MET A 107 5.44 5.55 8.72
CA MET A 107 5.48 6.62 7.72
C MET A 107 4.38 7.66 7.94
N SER A 108 3.16 7.24 8.29
CA SER A 108 2.07 8.19 8.60
C SER A 108 2.41 9.05 9.81
N LEU A 109 2.90 8.44 10.90
CA LEU A 109 3.34 9.15 12.11
C LEU A 109 4.49 10.13 11.81
N SER A 110 5.40 9.74 10.90
CA SER A 110 6.47 10.62 10.42
C SER A 110 5.94 11.85 9.69
N VAL A 111 4.92 11.68 8.85
CA VAL A 111 4.27 12.80 8.13
C VAL A 111 3.55 13.74 9.10
N GLU A 112 2.90 13.21 10.14
CA GLU A 112 2.26 14.02 11.19
C GLU A 112 3.28 14.84 11.97
N ASN A 113 4.43 14.25 12.32
CA ASN A 113 5.55 14.97 12.92
C ASN A 113 6.11 16.07 12.00
N VAL A 114 6.28 15.81 10.70
CA VAL A 114 6.74 16.83 9.74
C VAL A 114 5.75 17.99 9.67
N LYS A 115 4.44 17.72 9.66
CA LYS A 115 3.42 18.78 9.67
C LYS A 115 3.48 19.62 10.96
N ALA A 116 3.59 18.98 12.12
CA ALA A 116 3.73 19.68 13.40
C ALA A 116 5.00 20.54 13.42
N PHE A 117 6.12 19.99 12.96
CA PHE A 117 7.40 20.70 12.87
C PHE A 117 7.32 21.95 11.98
N GLN A 118 6.71 21.82 10.79
CA GLN A 118 6.52 22.94 9.85
C GLN A 118 5.66 24.06 10.42
N GLN A 119 4.78 23.75 11.38
CA GLN A 119 3.94 24.72 12.08
C GLN A 119 4.60 25.27 13.35
N GLY A 120 5.82 24.84 13.69
CA GLY A 120 6.50 25.21 14.93
C GLY A 120 5.87 24.60 16.18
N LEU A 121 5.11 23.51 16.03
CA LEU A 121 4.48 22.79 17.13
C LEU A 121 5.39 21.67 17.66
N SER A 122 5.11 21.20 18.87
CA SER A 122 5.75 20.00 19.43
C SER A 122 5.45 18.76 18.59
N LEU A 123 6.43 17.87 18.44
CA LEU A 123 6.27 16.62 17.70
C LEU A 123 5.38 15.64 18.49
N PRO A 124 4.24 15.19 17.93
CA PRO A 124 3.30 14.33 18.64
C PRO A 124 3.75 12.87 18.81
N HIS A 125 4.57 12.32 17.90
CA HIS A 125 4.87 10.88 17.87
C HIS A 125 6.35 10.59 18.12
N ILE A 126 6.61 9.51 18.87
CA ILE A 126 7.97 9.02 19.14
C ILE A 126 8.35 7.94 18.12
N TYR A 127 7.48 6.95 17.94
CA TYR A 127 7.71 5.74 17.12
C TYR A 127 7.46 6.02 15.63
N THR A 128 8.37 6.76 15.02
CA THR A 128 8.34 7.14 13.60
C THR A 128 9.25 6.24 12.76
N GLN A 129 9.19 6.36 11.43
CA GLN A 129 10.13 5.65 10.56
C GLN A 129 11.58 6.00 10.90
N GLN A 130 11.85 7.27 11.23
CA GLN A 130 13.17 7.72 11.64
C GLN A 130 13.59 7.13 12.99
N PHE A 131 12.64 6.83 13.89
CA PHE A 131 12.95 6.15 15.15
C PHE A 131 13.48 4.74 14.87
N VAL A 132 12.78 3.98 14.04
CA VAL A 132 13.20 2.63 13.60
C VAL A 132 14.59 2.70 12.97
N ASP A 133 14.78 3.56 11.97
CA ASP A 133 16.02 3.63 11.18
C ASP A 133 17.24 4.08 12.01
N MET A 134 17.04 4.97 12.99
CA MET A 134 18.13 5.58 13.76
C MET A 134 18.42 4.90 15.09
N PHE A 135 17.43 4.23 15.70
CA PHE A 135 17.56 3.67 17.05
C PHE A 135 17.36 2.17 17.12
N GLU A 136 16.65 1.55 16.17
CA GLU A 136 16.35 0.11 16.23
C GLU A 136 17.19 -0.70 15.25
N THR A 137 17.27 -0.26 14.00
CA THR A 137 18.00 -0.95 12.92
C THR A 137 19.31 -0.24 12.58
N PHE A 138 19.84 0.55 13.53
CA PHE A 138 21.09 1.27 13.33
C PHE A 138 22.26 0.29 13.17
N GLY A 139 22.75 0.17 11.94
CA GLY A 139 23.84 -0.75 11.56
C GLY A 139 23.39 -1.99 10.80
N GLY A 140 22.09 -2.23 10.66
CA GLY A 140 21.50 -3.39 9.97
C GLY A 140 20.43 -4.09 10.78
#